data_AF-A0A0P6FM81-F1
#
_entry.id   AF-A0A0P6FM81-F1
#
_cell.length_a   1.000
_cell.length_b   1.000
_cell.length_c   1.000
_cell.angle_alpha   90.00
_cell.angle_beta   90.00
_cell.angle_gamma   90.00
#
_symmetry.space_group_name_H-M   'P 1'
#
loop_
_entity.id
_entity.type
_entity.pdbx_description
1 polymer ?
#
loop_
_entity_poly.entity_id
_entity_poly.type
_entity_poly.pdbx_seq_one_letter_code
_entity_poly.pdbx_strand_id
1 'polypeptide(L)'
;AQSWFSWDRKVVLIRPGAYDPTKTKIEHIQRASFMVWDIMSDEDEQMFVTGMLLLFDFSDYAMNHFTAMPFSMIKKLMPCWEDASPIRPKSMNYIHTPSIFNLINNLINSVMKDKMKQRLRVHGEDFESLYKEISKDVLPKEYGGENMSLAELTAYWKKKCEDRREFLIERSNMKTDESKRPGKPKTSDELFGIEGSFRKLNVD
;
A
#
# COMPACT_ATOMS: atom_id res chain seq x y z
N ALA A 1 -10.46 23.43 22.22
CA ALA A 1 -9.88 24.14 21.06
C ALA A 1 -10.07 23.25 19.84
N GLN A 2 -11.09 23.54 19.02
CA GLN A 2 -11.30 22.86 17.74
C GLN A 2 -10.17 23.28 16.81
N SER A 3 -9.43 22.29 16.28
CA SER A 3 -8.26 22.52 15.43
C SER A 3 -8.70 22.96 14.03
N TRP A 4 -8.40 24.21 13.68
CA TRP A 4 -8.67 24.86 12.40
C TRP A 4 -7.83 24.34 11.21
N PHE A 5 -7.31 23.11 11.28
CA PHE A 5 -6.59 22.47 10.19
C PHE A 5 -6.99 21.00 10.07
N SER A 6 -8.25 20.74 9.68
CA SER A 6 -8.54 19.50 8.98
C SER A 6 -7.94 19.63 7.59
N TRP A 7 -6.67 19.25 7.44
CA TRP A 7 -6.10 19.06 6.11
C TRP A 7 -7.01 18.07 5.39
N ASP A 8 -7.70 18.50 4.33
CA ASP A 8 -8.51 17.63 3.49
C ASP A 8 -7.55 16.65 2.81
N ARG A 9 -7.35 15.50 3.45
CA ARG A 9 -6.36 14.49 3.04
C ARG A 9 -7.08 13.44 2.22
N LYS A 10 -6.46 13.07 1.10
CA LYS A 10 -6.92 11.94 0.32
C LYS A 10 -7.02 10.68 1.19
N VAL A 11 -8.17 10.02 1.13
CA VAL A 11 -8.35 8.66 1.67
C VAL A 11 -8.14 7.67 0.53
N VAL A 12 -7.23 6.72 0.71
CA VAL A 12 -6.98 5.65 -0.25
C VAL A 12 -7.41 4.33 0.33
N LEU A 13 -8.42 3.73 -0.28
CA LEU A 13 -8.96 2.42 0.09
C LEU A 13 -8.22 1.30 -0.64
N ILE A 14 -7.80 0.28 0.10
CA ILE A 14 -7.13 -0.91 -0.41
C ILE A 14 -7.83 -2.14 0.16
N ARG A 15 -8.31 -3.03 -0.71
CA ARG A 15 -9.01 -4.28 -0.34
C ARG A 15 -8.15 -5.49 -0.71
N PRO A 16 -7.16 -5.90 0.11
CA PRO A 16 -6.23 -6.98 -0.26
C PRO A 16 -6.87 -8.36 -0.43
N GLY A 17 -8.07 -8.59 0.13
CA GLY A 17 -8.83 -9.84 -0.04
C GLY A 17 -9.72 -9.89 -1.29
N ALA A 18 -9.80 -8.81 -2.08
CA ALA A 18 -10.77 -8.70 -3.17
C ALA A 18 -10.39 -9.47 -4.45
N TYR A 19 -9.19 -10.05 -4.53
CA TYR A 19 -8.74 -10.82 -5.70
C TYR A 19 -8.64 -12.31 -5.36
N ASP A 20 -8.89 -13.18 -6.33
CA ASP A 20 -8.72 -14.63 -6.14
C ASP A 20 -7.25 -15.03 -6.35
N PRO A 21 -6.51 -15.46 -5.29
CA PRO A 21 -5.09 -15.81 -5.40
C PRO A 21 -4.82 -17.06 -6.24
N THR A 22 -5.85 -17.88 -6.50
CA THR A 22 -5.72 -19.07 -7.36
C THR A 22 -5.80 -18.72 -8.84
N LYS A 23 -6.40 -17.57 -9.18
CA LYS A 23 -6.61 -17.12 -10.57
C LYS A 23 -5.63 -16.02 -10.98
N THR A 24 -5.24 -15.16 -10.05
CA THR A 24 -4.43 -13.97 -10.35
C THR A 24 -3.22 -13.90 -9.43
N LYS A 25 -2.04 -13.76 -10.02
CA LYS A 25 -0.80 -13.56 -9.25
C LYS A 25 -0.76 -12.17 -8.63
N ILE A 26 -0.18 -12.06 -7.43
CA ILE A 26 -0.09 -10.81 -6.69
C ILE A 26 0.64 -9.70 -7.48
N GLU A 27 1.59 -10.04 -8.36
CA GLU A 27 2.30 -9.08 -9.20
C GLU A 27 1.37 -8.36 -10.19
N HIS A 28 0.32 -9.02 -10.68
CA HIS A 28 -0.67 -8.37 -11.54
C HIS A 28 -1.53 -7.38 -10.74
N ILE A 29 -1.89 -7.74 -9.50
CA ILE A 29 -2.61 -6.85 -8.59
C ILE A 29 -1.74 -5.63 -8.25
N GLN A 30 -0.45 -5.83 -7.97
CA GLN A 30 0.49 -4.74 -7.71
C GLN A 30 0.63 -3.80 -8.91
N ARG A 31 0.74 -4.33 -10.13
CA ARG A 31 0.74 -3.52 -11.35
C ARG A 31 -0.52 -2.70 -11.49
N ALA A 32 -1.70 -3.29 -11.23
CA ALA A 32 -2.97 -2.57 -11.23
C ALA A 32 -2.99 -1.44 -10.18
N SER A 33 -2.54 -1.72 -8.97
CA SER A 33 -2.40 -0.70 -7.92
C SER A 33 -1.46 0.42 -8.35
N PHE A 34 -0.30 0.12 -8.94
CA PHE A 34 0.64 1.15 -9.40
C PHE A 34 0.07 2.01 -10.52
N MET A 35 -0.73 1.46 -11.44
CA MET A 35 -1.43 2.28 -12.45
C MET A 35 -2.38 3.29 -11.80
N VAL A 36 -3.14 2.86 -10.78
CA VAL A 36 -4.02 3.78 -10.02
C VAL A 36 -3.20 4.84 -9.30
N TRP A 37 -2.09 4.45 -8.67
CA TRP A 37 -1.19 5.40 -8.00
C TRP A 37 -0.57 6.41 -8.98
N ASP A 38 -0.13 5.99 -10.16
CA ASP A 38 0.45 6.88 -11.17
C ASP A 38 -0.56 7.95 -11.62
N ILE A 39 -1.81 7.56 -11.87
CA ILE A 39 -2.87 8.51 -12.24
C ILE A 39 -3.19 9.44 -11.07
N MET A 40 -3.36 8.89 -9.86
CA MET A 40 -3.67 9.69 -8.67
C MET A 40 -2.58 10.72 -8.37
N SER A 41 -1.32 10.32 -8.52
CA SER A 41 -0.15 11.17 -8.29
C SER A 41 -0.06 12.32 -9.30
N ASP A 42 -0.47 12.07 -10.54
CA ASP A 42 -0.46 13.05 -11.62
C ASP A 42 -1.62 14.05 -11.50
N GLU A 43 -2.79 13.61 -11.05
CA GLU A 43 -3.98 14.47 -10.92
C GLU A 43 -4.00 15.30 -9.63
N ASP A 44 -3.35 14.84 -8.57
CA ASP A 44 -3.51 15.40 -7.23
C ASP A 44 -2.18 15.45 -6.47
N GLU A 45 -1.29 16.35 -6.89
CA GLU A 45 0.02 16.54 -6.24
C GLU A 45 -0.09 16.96 -4.76
N GLN A 46 -1.24 17.53 -4.34
CA GLN A 46 -1.47 17.94 -2.95
C GLN A 46 -1.38 16.76 -1.98
N MET A 47 -1.64 15.53 -2.44
CA MET A 47 -1.47 14.32 -1.64
C MET A 47 -0.03 14.14 -1.10
N PHE A 48 0.98 14.73 -1.77
CA PHE A 48 2.38 14.70 -1.32
C PHE A 48 2.72 15.80 -0.33
N VAL A 49 1.94 16.89 -0.31
CA VAL A 49 2.09 18.01 0.61
C VAL A 49 1.34 17.74 1.91
N THR A 50 0.03 17.48 1.81
CA THR A 50 -0.86 17.28 2.97
C THR A 50 -0.73 15.87 3.58
N GLY A 51 -0.26 14.91 2.77
CA GLY A 51 -0.24 13.49 3.09
C GLY A 51 -1.59 12.81 2.83
N MET A 52 -1.66 11.52 3.11
CA MET A 52 -2.85 10.69 2.84
C MET A 52 -3.22 9.81 4.02
N LEU A 53 -4.47 9.37 4.07
CA LEU A 53 -4.97 8.36 5.00
C LEU A 53 -5.15 7.06 4.22
N LEU A 54 -4.54 5.98 4.67
CA LEU A 54 -4.73 4.66 4.06
C LEU A 54 -5.80 3.92 4.85
N LEU A 55 -6.75 3.32 4.14
CA LEU A 55 -7.77 2.44 4.69
C LEU A 55 -7.60 1.05 4.06
N PHE A 56 -7.32 0.06 4.89
CA PHE A 56 -7.18 -1.33 4.48
C PHE A 56 -8.38 -2.13 4.98
N ASP A 57 -9.15 -2.66 4.04
CA ASP A 57 -10.28 -3.55 4.33
C ASP A 57 -9.86 -5.00 4.12
N PHE A 58 -9.74 -5.73 5.22
CA PHE A 58 -9.34 -7.14 5.23
C PHE A 58 -10.49 -8.12 5.05
N SER A 59 -11.69 -7.64 4.66
CA SER A 59 -12.77 -8.51 4.18
C SER A 59 -12.25 -9.48 3.12
N ASP A 60 -12.69 -10.74 3.23
CA ASP A 60 -12.31 -11.86 2.36
C ASP A 60 -10.82 -12.25 2.37
N TYR A 61 -9.98 -11.57 3.16
CA TYR A 61 -8.56 -11.91 3.27
C TYR A 61 -8.37 -13.19 4.08
N ALA A 62 -7.65 -14.14 3.51
CA ALA A 62 -7.43 -15.47 4.08
C ALA A 62 -5.99 -15.97 3.90
N MET A 63 -5.69 -17.14 4.45
CA MET A 63 -4.34 -17.73 4.43
C MET A 63 -3.75 -17.88 3.03
N ASN A 64 -4.56 -18.20 2.02
CA ASN A 64 -4.13 -18.27 0.62
C ASN A 64 -3.62 -16.92 0.08
N HIS A 65 -4.19 -15.78 0.52
CA HIS A 65 -3.70 -14.45 0.16
C HIS A 65 -2.35 -14.17 0.83
N PHE A 66 -2.21 -14.58 2.10
CA PHE A 66 -0.97 -14.42 2.86
C PHE A 66 0.17 -15.23 2.24
N THR A 67 -0.06 -16.51 1.94
CA THR A 67 0.96 -17.38 1.34
C THR A 67 1.27 -17.04 -0.12
N ALA A 68 0.34 -16.41 -0.83
CA ALA A 68 0.57 -15.89 -2.18
C ALA A 68 1.51 -14.67 -2.22
N MET A 69 1.87 -14.08 -1.07
CA MET A 69 2.81 -12.96 -0.99
C MET A 69 4.13 -13.40 -0.32
N PRO A 70 5.17 -13.76 -1.10
CA PRO A 70 6.44 -14.21 -0.55
C PRO A 70 7.08 -13.12 0.33
N PHE A 71 7.70 -13.52 1.44
CA PHE A 71 8.37 -12.58 2.34
C PHE A 71 9.50 -11.78 1.65
N SER A 72 10.19 -12.40 0.70
CA SER A 72 11.21 -11.73 -0.13
C SER A 72 10.63 -10.58 -0.96
N MET A 73 9.36 -10.70 -1.40
CA MET A 73 8.66 -9.63 -2.10
C MET A 73 8.30 -8.48 -1.13
N ILE A 74 7.81 -8.81 0.07
CA ILE A 74 7.49 -7.81 1.11
C ILE A 74 8.74 -7.00 1.48
N LYS A 75 9.87 -7.68 1.70
CA LYS A 75 11.16 -7.03 1.95
C LYS A 75 11.58 -6.09 0.82
N LYS A 76 11.33 -6.43 -0.45
CA LYS A 76 11.64 -5.54 -1.58
C LYS A 76 10.70 -4.33 -1.67
N LEU A 77 9.42 -4.51 -1.35
CA LEU A 77 8.41 -3.46 -1.47
C LEU A 77 8.46 -2.45 -0.33
N MET A 78 8.81 -2.86 0.89
CA MET A 78 8.78 -1.97 2.05
C MET A 78 9.70 -0.75 1.90
N PRO A 79 10.98 -0.88 1.46
CA PRO A 79 11.82 0.28 1.18
C PRO A 79 11.29 1.15 0.05
N CYS A 80 10.67 0.57 -0.98
CA CYS A 80 10.05 1.35 -2.04
C CYS A 80 8.93 2.24 -1.49
N TRP A 81 8.14 1.71 -0.56
CA TRP A 81 7.02 2.40 0.05
C TRP A 81 7.46 3.46 1.08
N GLU A 82 8.51 3.20 1.88
CA GLU A 82 8.97 4.13 2.92
C GLU A 82 9.99 5.18 2.46
N ASP A 83 10.89 4.82 1.54
CA ASP A 83 12.06 5.63 1.20
C ASP A 83 12.08 6.12 -0.25
N ALA A 84 11.49 5.37 -1.18
CA ALA A 84 11.56 5.69 -2.61
C ALA A 84 10.33 6.44 -3.14
N SER A 85 9.15 6.16 -2.57
CA SER A 85 7.91 6.79 -2.99
C SER A 85 7.69 8.12 -2.25
N PRO A 86 7.20 9.18 -2.92
CA PRO A 86 6.80 10.43 -2.24
C PRO A 86 5.53 10.27 -1.37
N ILE A 87 4.97 9.06 -1.26
CA ILE A 87 3.82 8.74 -0.42
C ILE A 87 4.10 9.05 1.05
N ARG A 88 3.19 9.80 1.69
CA ARG A 88 3.28 10.22 3.09
C ARG A 88 2.01 9.84 3.86
N PRO A 89 1.87 8.57 4.26
CA PRO A 89 0.73 8.11 5.04
C PRO A 89 0.74 8.83 6.39
N LYS A 90 -0.35 9.47 6.78
CA LYS A 90 -0.50 10.10 8.10
C LYS A 90 -1.12 9.14 9.11
N SER A 91 -1.99 8.26 8.63
CA SER A 91 -2.56 7.12 9.37
C SER A 91 -2.79 5.96 8.41
N MET A 92 -2.68 4.73 8.92
CA MET A 92 -2.96 3.47 8.24
C MET A 92 -4.00 2.70 9.06
N ASN A 93 -5.22 2.66 8.57
CA ASN A 93 -6.39 2.20 9.29
C ASN A 93 -6.79 0.82 8.77
N TYR A 94 -6.93 -0.16 9.66
CA TYR A 94 -7.23 -1.56 9.32
C TYR A 94 -8.60 -1.95 9.86
N ILE A 95 -9.51 -2.33 8.98
CA ILE A 95 -10.88 -2.78 9.29
C ILE A 95 -11.09 -4.23 8.86
N HIS A 96 -12.11 -4.88 9.41
CA HIS A 96 -12.48 -6.26 9.11
C HIS A 96 -11.29 -7.23 9.25
N THR A 97 -10.52 -7.09 10.32
CA THR A 97 -9.27 -7.83 10.52
C THR A 97 -9.55 -9.29 10.95
N PRO A 98 -9.26 -10.31 10.11
CA PRO A 98 -9.49 -11.71 10.43
C PRO A 98 -8.49 -12.22 11.48
N SER A 99 -8.69 -13.43 12.00
CA SER A 99 -7.79 -14.05 12.99
C SER A 99 -6.32 -14.16 12.52
N ILE A 100 -6.10 -14.32 11.22
CA ILE A 100 -4.75 -14.34 10.61
C ILE A 100 -4.05 -12.97 10.66
N PHE A 101 -4.77 -11.87 10.90
CA PHE A 101 -4.21 -10.51 10.87
C PHE A 101 -3.03 -10.32 11.83
N ASN A 102 -2.99 -11.00 12.98
CA ASN A 102 -1.85 -10.95 13.89
C ASN A 102 -0.54 -11.41 13.23
N LEU A 103 -0.59 -12.44 12.38
CA LEU A 103 0.58 -12.89 11.63
C LEU A 103 1.05 -11.82 10.63
N ILE A 104 0.09 -11.19 9.96
CA ILE A 104 0.34 -10.12 8.99
C ILE A 104 0.95 -8.90 9.68
N ASN A 105 0.37 -8.47 10.80
CA ASN A 105 0.83 -7.33 11.59
C ASN A 105 2.25 -7.59 12.13
N ASN A 106 2.53 -8.78 12.64
CA ASN A 106 3.88 -9.14 13.09
C ASN A 106 4.90 -9.11 11.94
N LEU A 107 4.52 -9.61 10.77
CA LEU A 107 5.38 -9.60 9.59
C LEU A 107 5.68 -8.17 9.13
N ILE A 108 4.66 -7.32 9.01
CA ILE A 108 4.80 -5.92 8.61
C ILE A 108 5.66 -5.17 9.63
N ASN A 109 5.39 -5.33 10.93
CA ASN A 109 6.18 -4.68 11.99
C ASN A 109 7.66 -5.11 12.02
N SER A 110 7.99 -6.30 11.50
CA SER A 110 9.39 -6.75 11.43
C SER A 110 10.22 -6.02 10.36
N VAL A 111 9.58 -5.47 9.33
CA VAL A 111 10.25 -4.82 8.19
C VAL A 111 10.00 -3.32 8.11
N MET A 112 9.01 -2.81 8.83
CA MET A 112 8.59 -1.41 8.85
C MET A 112 9.41 -0.58 9.85
N LYS A 113 9.65 0.70 9.56
CA LYS A 113 10.32 1.64 10.48
C LYS A 113 9.39 2.08 11.62
N ASP A 114 9.95 2.37 12.79
CA ASP A 114 9.16 2.74 13.98
C ASP A 114 8.22 3.93 13.75
N LYS A 115 8.63 4.91 12.94
CA LYS A 115 7.79 6.05 12.54
C LYS A 115 6.52 5.62 11.82
N MET A 116 6.56 4.56 11.00
CA MET A 116 5.39 4.03 10.30
C MET A 116 4.56 3.14 11.23
N LYS A 117 5.19 2.34 12.11
CA LYS A 117 4.48 1.54 13.12
C LYS A 117 3.57 2.39 14.00
N GLN A 118 4.04 3.58 14.40
CA GLN A 118 3.26 4.55 15.17
C GLN A 118 2.01 5.09 14.44
N ARG A 119 1.90 4.87 13.13
CA ARG A 119 0.78 5.30 12.29
C ARG A 119 -0.24 4.20 12.01
N LEU A 120 0.02 2.96 12.46
CA LEU A 120 -0.92 1.86 12.35
C LEU A 120 -2.09 2.06 13.32
N ARG A 121 -3.31 1.86 12.85
CA ARG A 121 -4.56 1.91 13.62
C ARG A 121 -5.39 0.68 13.29
N VAL A 122 -5.56 -0.21 14.26
CA VAL A 122 -6.35 -1.44 14.07
C VAL A 122 -7.71 -1.22 14.70
N HIS A 123 -8.73 -1.17 13.85
CA HIS A 123 -10.13 -0.94 14.25
C HIS A 123 -10.91 -2.26 14.32
N GLY A 124 -10.58 -3.23 13.47
CA GLY A 124 -11.33 -4.48 13.37
C GLY A 124 -12.77 -4.20 12.95
N GLU A 125 -13.73 -4.58 13.80
CA GLU A 125 -15.16 -4.33 13.61
C GLU A 125 -15.65 -3.03 14.28
N ASP A 126 -14.79 -2.31 15.01
CA ASP A 126 -15.16 -1.05 15.69
C ASP A 126 -15.04 0.15 14.73
N PHE A 127 -16.10 0.39 13.96
CA PHE A 127 -16.17 1.53 13.04
C PHE A 127 -16.23 2.90 13.73
N GLU A 128 -16.67 2.99 14.98
CA GLU A 128 -16.65 4.26 15.72
C GLU A 128 -15.22 4.73 15.98
N SER A 129 -14.28 3.80 16.16
CA SER A 129 -12.86 4.13 16.22
C SER A 129 -12.28 4.57 14.86
N LEU A 130 -12.79 4.01 13.75
CA LEU A 130 -12.42 4.45 12.39
C LEU A 130 -12.90 5.88 12.13
N TYR A 131 -14.14 6.20 12.52
CA TYR A 131 -14.74 7.52 12.26
C TYR A 131 -14.04 8.67 12.99
N LYS A 132 -13.22 8.37 14.01
CA LYS A 132 -12.34 9.34 14.67
C LYS A 132 -11.10 9.69 13.86
N GLU A 133 -10.68 8.79 12.95
CA GLU A 133 -9.50 8.95 12.10
C GLU A 133 -9.88 9.40 10.69
N ILE A 134 -11.01 8.91 10.15
CA ILE A 134 -11.53 9.22 8.81
C ILE A 134 -12.99 9.68 8.90
N SER A 135 -13.30 10.83 8.32
CA SER A 135 -14.67 11.34 8.30
C SER A 135 -15.63 10.46 7.50
N LYS A 136 -16.88 10.36 7.93
CA LYS A 136 -17.89 9.47 7.32
C LYS A 136 -18.30 9.90 5.92
N ASP A 137 -18.37 11.21 5.67
CA ASP A 137 -18.77 11.80 4.39
C ASP A 137 -17.88 11.36 3.21
N VAL A 138 -16.60 11.10 3.46
CA VAL A 138 -15.67 10.64 2.42
C VAL A 138 -15.65 9.12 2.23
N LEU A 139 -16.23 8.36 3.16
CA LEU A 139 -16.23 6.90 3.11
C LEU A 139 -17.30 6.34 2.15
N PRO A 140 -17.03 5.17 1.53
CA PRO A 140 -18.06 4.41 0.82
C PRO A 140 -19.27 4.06 1.68
N LYS A 141 -20.41 3.83 1.00
CA LYS A 141 -21.69 3.43 1.63
C LYS A 141 -21.56 2.18 2.49
N GLU A 142 -20.77 1.21 2.04
CA GLU A 142 -20.53 -0.05 2.73
C GLU A 142 -19.79 0.13 4.06
N TYR A 143 -19.16 1.28 4.29
CA TYR A 143 -18.47 1.64 5.53
C TYR A 143 -19.24 2.71 6.31
N GLY A 144 -20.56 2.83 6.07
CA GLY A 144 -21.44 3.75 6.78
C GLY A 144 -21.31 5.22 6.36
N GLY A 145 -20.63 5.49 5.24
CA GLY A 145 -20.49 6.82 4.66
C GLY A 145 -21.53 7.17 3.60
N GLU A 146 -21.36 8.33 2.97
CA GLU A 146 -22.30 8.89 1.98
C GLU A 146 -21.70 9.02 0.57
N ASN A 147 -20.42 8.66 0.40
CA ASN A 147 -19.73 8.74 -0.89
C ASN A 147 -20.15 7.58 -1.84
N MET A 148 -19.46 7.45 -2.98
CA MET A 148 -19.62 6.33 -3.91
C MET A 148 -19.55 4.98 -3.17
N SER A 149 -20.43 4.04 -3.56
CA SER A 149 -20.31 2.64 -3.16
C SER A 149 -18.99 2.03 -3.64
N LEU A 150 -18.59 0.90 -3.08
CA LEU A 150 -17.40 0.16 -3.51
C LEU A 150 -17.49 -0.24 -4.99
N ALA A 151 -18.68 -0.61 -5.46
CA ALA A 151 -18.91 -0.95 -6.87
C ALA A 151 -18.74 0.27 -7.78
N GLU A 152 -19.31 1.41 -7.41
CA GLU A 152 -19.17 2.69 -8.14
C GLU A 152 -17.69 3.14 -8.17
N LEU A 153 -17.00 3.08 -7.03
CA LEU A 153 -15.59 3.46 -6.91
C LEU A 153 -14.68 2.56 -7.76
N THR A 154 -14.95 1.25 -7.78
CA THR A 154 -14.22 0.28 -8.61
C THR A 154 -14.42 0.57 -10.09
N ALA A 155 -15.67 0.81 -10.51
CA ALA A 155 -15.99 1.15 -11.90
C ALA A 155 -15.34 2.47 -12.32
N TYR A 156 -15.37 3.47 -11.43
CA TYR A 156 -14.74 4.77 -11.64
C TYR A 156 -13.24 4.64 -11.90
N TRP A 157 -12.50 3.97 -11.01
CA TRP A 157 -11.05 3.81 -11.16
C TRP A 157 -10.67 2.92 -12.34
N LYS A 158 -11.46 1.88 -12.63
CA LYS A 158 -11.28 1.07 -13.83
C LYS A 158 -11.39 1.93 -15.09
N LYS A 159 -12.49 2.67 -15.24
CA LYS A 159 -12.71 3.56 -16.39
C LYS A 159 -11.59 4.59 -16.50
N LYS A 160 -11.16 5.17 -15.38
CA LYS A 160 -10.07 6.14 -15.35
C LYS A 160 -8.74 5.54 -15.85
N CYS A 161 -8.40 4.31 -15.48
CA CYS A 161 -7.24 3.61 -16.03
C CYS A 161 -7.38 3.35 -17.55
N GLU A 162 -8.58 3.01 -18.03
CA GLU A 162 -8.87 2.81 -19.46
C GLU A 162 -8.74 4.13 -20.24
N ASP A 163 -9.29 5.23 -19.73
CA ASP A 163 -9.22 6.57 -20.33
C ASP A 163 -7.77 7.10 -20.34
N ARG A 164 -6.95 6.75 -19.34
CA ARG A 164 -5.54 7.18 -19.19
C ARG A 164 -4.54 6.17 -19.75
N ARG A 165 -4.96 5.25 -20.62
CA ARG A 165 -4.13 4.15 -21.13
C ARG A 165 -2.82 4.62 -21.76
N GLU A 166 -2.85 5.65 -22.60
CA GLU A 166 -1.65 6.15 -23.28
C GLU A 166 -0.63 6.71 -22.30
N PHE A 167 -1.08 7.52 -21.34
CA PHE A 167 -0.27 8.02 -20.23
C PHE A 167 0.38 6.88 -19.43
N LEU A 168 -0.38 5.82 -19.11
CA LEU A 168 0.16 4.67 -18.37
C LEU A 168 1.23 3.91 -19.18
N ILE A 169 1.05 3.79 -20.50
CA ILE A 169 2.05 3.17 -21.38
C ILE A 169 3.32 4.01 -21.41
N GLU A 170 3.19 5.33 -21.56
CA GLU A 170 4.33 6.25 -21.54
C GLU A 170 5.09 6.18 -20.21
N ARG A 171 4.36 6.23 -19.08
CA ARG A 171 4.90 6.04 -17.73
C ARG A 171 5.69 4.74 -17.61
N SER A 172 5.20 3.64 -18.18
CA SER A 172 5.88 2.34 -18.13
C SER A 172 7.22 2.30 -18.88
N ASN A 173 7.43 3.22 -19.82
CA ASN A 173 8.67 3.34 -20.57
C ASN A 173 9.72 4.20 -19.85
N MET A 174 9.34 4.94 -18.82
CA MET A 174 10.28 5.72 -18.01
C MET A 174 11.17 4.78 -17.20
N LYS A 175 12.48 4.96 -17.33
CA LYS A 175 13.49 4.15 -16.64
C LYS A 175 14.57 5.05 -16.06
N THR A 176 15.11 4.64 -14.92
CA THR A 176 16.29 5.27 -14.34
C THR A 176 17.51 4.98 -15.22
N ASP A 177 18.31 6.01 -15.49
CA ASP A 177 19.62 5.85 -16.11
C ASP A 177 20.63 5.36 -15.05
N GLU A 178 20.78 4.05 -14.95
CA GLU A 178 21.65 3.40 -13.96
C GLU A 178 23.13 3.77 -14.11
N SER A 179 23.56 4.22 -15.29
CA SER A 179 24.94 4.70 -15.49
C SER A 179 25.28 5.95 -14.67
N LYS A 180 24.24 6.69 -14.24
CA LYS A 180 24.36 7.91 -13.43
C LYS A 180 24.13 7.67 -11.95
N ARG A 181 23.89 6.43 -11.50
CA ARG A 181 23.65 6.12 -10.08
C ARG A 181 24.90 6.43 -9.25
N PRO A 182 24.81 7.29 -8.21
CA PRO A 182 25.91 7.46 -7.27
C PRO A 182 26.04 6.23 -6.37
N GLY A 183 27.24 5.65 -6.31
CA GLY A 183 27.54 4.49 -5.46
C GLY A 183 27.00 3.16 -5.98
N LYS A 184 27.09 2.11 -5.15
CA LYS A 184 26.59 0.77 -5.50
C LYS A 184 25.06 0.69 -5.33
N PRO A 185 24.36 -0.12 -6.15
CA PRO A 185 22.93 -0.35 -5.96
C PRO A 185 22.66 -0.93 -4.57
N LYS A 186 21.76 -0.30 -3.80
CA LYS A 186 21.27 -0.88 -2.55
C LYS A 186 20.34 -2.03 -2.88
N THR A 187 20.74 -3.25 -2.53
CA THR A 187 19.91 -4.44 -2.77
C THR A 187 19.05 -4.76 -1.55
N SER A 188 18.00 -5.56 -1.74
CA SER A 188 17.25 -6.13 -0.60
C SER A 188 18.16 -6.94 0.33
N ASP A 189 19.23 -7.52 -0.22
CA ASP A 189 20.12 -8.41 0.50
C ASP A 189 21.04 -7.60 1.42
N GLU A 190 21.48 -6.41 0.97
CA GLU A 190 22.18 -5.42 1.81
C GLU A 190 21.26 -4.81 2.89
N LEU A 191 19.99 -4.55 2.57
CA LEU A 191 19.04 -3.90 3.48
C LEU A 191 18.53 -4.82 4.59
N PHE A 192 18.41 -6.12 4.32
CA PHE A 192 17.80 -7.08 5.24
C PHE A 192 18.71 -8.27 5.61
N GLY A 193 20.01 -8.19 5.25
CA GLY A 193 21.06 -9.07 5.75
C GLY A 193 20.93 -10.55 5.38
N ILE A 194 20.36 -10.87 4.21
CA ILE A 194 20.28 -12.26 3.76
C ILE A 194 21.60 -12.63 3.08
N GLU A 195 22.68 -12.68 3.87
CA GLU A 195 23.85 -13.44 3.45
C GLU A 195 23.53 -14.92 3.67
N GLY A 196 23.56 -15.68 2.57
CA GLY A 196 23.47 -17.13 2.62
C GLY A 196 24.56 -17.67 3.54
N SER A 197 24.15 -18.51 4.49
CA SER A 197 25.03 -19.38 5.28
C SER A 197 25.69 -20.44 4.38
N PHE A 198 26.50 -20.00 3.42
CA PHE A 198 27.49 -20.85 2.77
C PHE A 198 28.83 -20.17 2.98
N ARG A 199 29.46 -20.57 4.09
CA ARG A 199 30.89 -20.35 4.32
C ARG A 199 31.60 -20.78 3.03
N LYS A 200 32.22 -19.83 2.31
CA LYS A 200 33.22 -20.16 1.32
C LYS A 200 34.31 -20.96 2.06
N LEU A 201 34.39 -22.25 1.78
CA LEU A 201 35.53 -23.07 2.17
C LEU A 201 36.70 -22.56 1.32
N ASN A 202 37.61 -21.82 1.93
CA ASN A 202 38.94 -21.67 1.36
C ASN A 202 39.63 -23.03 1.59
N VAL A 203 39.86 -23.77 0.51
CA VAL A 203 40.78 -24.90 0.50
C VAL A 203 42.12 -24.33 0.08
N ASP A 204 43.10 -24.36 0.99
CA ASP A 204 44.52 -24.17 0.68
C ASP A 204 45.03 -25.34 -0.18
#